data_AF-A0A1A8MLA4-F1
#
_entry.id   AF-A0A1A8MLA4-F1
#
_cell.length_a   1.000
_cell.length_b   1.000
_cell.length_c   1.000
_cell.angle_alpha   90.00
_cell.angle_beta   90.00
_cell.angle_gamma   90.00
#
_symmetry.space_group_name_H-M   'P 1'
#
loop_
_entity.id
_entity.type
_entity.pdbx_description
1 polymer ?
#
loop_
_entity_poly.entity_id
_entity_poly.type
_entity_poly.pdbx_seq_one_letter_code
_entity_poly.pdbx_strand_id
1 'polypeptide(L)'
;ASEAAALRSSAPDSTNASKAAALRPSAPDSTNKEHFVDKHRNELIQRVSVVGPILDKLLMEKVINHEVYAEIHSKSTNQAKIRAIYDGPLRAARACKDIFYIVLKDLEPYLIRDLEGN
;
A
#
# COMPACT_ATOMS: atom_id res chain seq x y z
N ALA A 1 42.63 57.78 -22.87
CA ALA A 1 42.47 56.45 -22.27
C ALA A 1 40.97 56.20 -22.16
N SER A 2 40.49 55.09 -22.71
CA SER A 2 39.08 54.69 -22.64
C SER A 2 38.99 53.34 -21.97
N GLU A 3 38.22 53.24 -20.89
CA GLU A 3 37.94 52.00 -20.16
C GLU A 3 36.45 51.66 -20.27
N ALA A 4 36.14 50.36 -20.08
CA ALA A 4 34.81 49.76 -19.92
C ALA A 4 33.81 49.98 -21.09
N ALA A 5 33.13 48.97 -21.64
CA ALA A 5 32.63 47.76 -21.01
C ALA A 5 32.37 46.68 -22.08
N ALA A 6 32.75 45.44 -21.79
CA ALA A 6 32.34 44.27 -22.56
C ALA A 6 31.16 43.57 -21.87
N LEU A 7 30.14 43.21 -22.67
CA LEU A 7 28.95 42.34 -22.47
C LEU A 7 27.90 42.92 -23.46
N ARG A 8 27.04 42.22 -24.21
CA ARG A 8 26.52 40.83 -24.34
C ARG A 8 25.89 40.78 -25.77
N SER A 9 25.46 39.70 -26.44
CA SER A 9 25.42 38.23 -26.26
C SER A 9 24.97 37.61 -27.60
N SER A 10 25.21 36.32 -27.88
CA SER A 10 24.20 35.30 -28.32
C SER A 10 24.76 34.13 -29.15
N ALA A 11 24.59 32.91 -28.61
CA ALA A 11 24.56 31.58 -29.29
C ALA A 11 25.83 31.14 -30.07
N PRO A 12 26.17 29.83 -30.19
CA PRO A 12 25.33 28.62 -30.08
C PRO A 12 25.60 27.85 -28.75
N ASP A 13 25.15 26.62 -28.46
CA ASP A 13 24.58 25.55 -29.31
C ASP A 13 23.58 24.68 -28.51
N SER A 14 22.68 23.97 -29.20
CA SER A 14 21.60 23.19 -28.59
C SER A 14 22.01 21.72 -28.39
N THR A 15 22.84 21.46 -27.38
CA THR A 15 23.21 20.07 -27.04
C THR A 15 22.18 19.44 -26.10
N ASN A 16 21.39 18.52 -26.66
CA ASN A 16 20.53 17.60 -25.91
C ASN A 16 21.36 16.64 -25.05
N ALA A 17 21.20 16.67 -23.73
CA ALA A 17 21.80 15.70 -22.81
C ALA A 17 20.88 15.39 -21.62
N SER A 18 20.08 14.33 -21.77
CA SER A 18 19.23 13.79 -20.71
C SER A 18 20.04 13.29 -19.50
N LYS A 19 19.82 13.85 -18.30
CA LYS A 19 19.92 13.07 -17.06
C LYS A 19 19.10 13.63 -15.90
N ALA A 20 18.03 12.92 -15.55
CA ALA A 20 17.32 13.13 -14.29
C ALA A 20 18.13 12.58 -13.11
N ALA A 21 18.18 13.30 -11.99
CA ALA A 21 18.26 12.77 -10.61
C ALA A 21 18.50 13.92 -9.59
N ALA A 22 17.43 14.48 -9.01
CA ALA A 22 17.54 15.32 -7.81
C ALA A 22 16.28 15.28 -6.92
N LEU A 23 15.51 14.18 -6.96
CA LEU A 23 14.64 13.84 -5.84
C LEU A 23 15.55 13.48 -4.66
N ARG A 24 15.61 14.33 -3.63
CA ARG A 24 16.16 13.96 -2.33
C ARG A 24 15.07 13.20 -1.56
N PRO A 25 15.17 11.88 -1.35
CA PRO A 25 14.37 11.25 -0.32
C PRO A 25 14.91 11.72 1.04
N SER A 26 14.10 12.45 1.80
CA SER A 26 14.35 12.64 3.22
C SER A 26 14.39 11.29 3.93
N ALA A 27 15.32 11.12 4.87
CA ALA A 27 15.66 9.85 5.49
C ALA A 27 14.49 9.22 6.30
N PRO A 28 14.51 7.89 6.55
CA PRO A 28 13.34 7.12 6.92
C PRO A 28 13.12 7.03 8.44
N ASP A 29 12.73 8.13 9.08
CA ASP A 29 12.23 8.08 10.47
C ASP A 29 10.74 7.73 10.48
N SER A 30 10.47 6.45 10.29
CA SER A 30 9.18 5.84 10.61
C SER A 30 9.46 4.49 11.25
N THR A 31 9.28 4.43 12.57
CA THR A 31 9.30 3.20 13.37
C THR A 31 8.12 2.34 12.94
N ASN A 32 8.32 1.62 11.83
CA ASN A 32 7.34 0.76 11.19
C ASN A 32 7.17 -0.50 12.06
N LYS A 33 6.46 -0.34 13.18
CA LYS A 33 5.82 -1.44 13.91
C LYS A 33 4.95 -2.15 12.88
N GLU A 34 5.43 -3.28 12.38
CA GLU A 34 4.68 -4.17 11.51
C GLU A 34 3.31 -4.39 12.13
N HIS A 35 2.26 -4.25 11.32
CA HIS A 35 0.93 -4.54 11.83
C HIS A 35 0.83 -6.01 12.16
N PHE A 36 -0.02 -6.33 13.12
CA PHE A 36 -0.40 -7.70 13.40
C PHE A 36 -0.78 -8.47 12.11
N VAL A 37 -1.55 -7.81 11.22
CA VAL A 37 -1.96 -8.39 9.94
C VAL A 37 -0.80 -8.55 8.95
N ASP A 38 0.23 -7.70 8.99
CA ASP A 38 1.44 -7.88 8.18
C ASP A 38 2.30 -9.03 8.73
N LYS A 39 2.57 -9.04 10.04
CA LYS A 39 3.35 -10.08 10.75
C LYS A 39 2.75 -11.47 10.52
N HIS A 40 1.43 -11.60 10.63
CA HIS A 40 0.71 -12.85 10.48
C HIS A 40 0.10 -13.04 9.08
N ARG A 41 0.58 -12.33 8.05
CA ARG A 41 0.01 -12.35 6.68
C ARG A 41 -0.14 -13.75 6.10
N ASN A 42 0.85 -14.64 6.30
CA ASN A 42 0.80 -16.01 5.77
C ASN A 42 -0.27 -16.86 6.47
N GLU A 43 -0.32 -16.82 7.81
CA GLU A 43 -1.35 -17.49 8.61
C GLU A 43 -2.75 -17.01 8.23
N LEU A 44 -2.93 -15.70 8.10
CA LEU A 44 -4.20 -15.10 7.69
C LEU A 44 -4.57 -15.50 6.25
N ILE A 45 -3.63 -15.57 5.31
CA ILE A 45 -3.91 -16.06 3.94
C ILE A 45 -4.30 -17.55 3.94
N GLN A 46 -3.70 -18.39 4.79
CA GLN A 46 -3.96 -19.83 4.81
C GLN A 46 -5.23 -20.21 5.58
N ARG A 47 -5.49 -19.54 6.71
CA ARG A 47 -6.50 -19.95 7.69
C ARG A 47 -7.81 -19.19 7.59
N VAL A 48 -7.79 -17.94 7.10
CA VAL A 48 -9.04 -17.19 6.86
C VAL A 48 -9.81 -17.85 5.74
N SER A 49 -10.96 -18.42 6.10
CA SER A 49 -11.87 -19.08 5.18
C SER A 49 -13.00 -18.16 4.75
N VAL A 50 -13.39 -17.20 5.60
CA VAL A 50 -14.61 -16.39 5.46
C VAL A 50 -14.32 -15.05 4.74
N VAL A 51 -13.82 -15.10 3.50
CA VAL A 51 -13.35 -13.88 2.80
C VAL A 51 -14.47 -12.98 2.28
N GLY A 52 -15.65 -13.52 1.97
CA GLY A 52 -16.80 -12.74 1.48
C GLY A 52 -17.21 -11.62 2.46
N PRO A 53 -17.61 -11.96 3.70
CA PRO A 53 -17.96 -10.98 4.72
C PRO A 53 -16.83 -9.99 5.07
N ILE A 54 -15.56 -10.40 4.93
CA ILE A 54 -14.41 -9.48 5.08
C ILE A 54 -14.42 -8.43 3.97
N LEU A 55 -14.64 -8.87 2.73
CA LEU A 55 -14.70 -7.99 1.57
C LEU A 55 -15.91 -7.04 1.61
N ASP A 56 -17.07 -7.54 2.07
CA ASP A 56 -18.27 -6.73 2.31
C ASP A 56 -18.03 -5.63 3.36
N LYS A 57 -17.39 -5.97 4.49
CA LYS A 57 -17.01 -4.98 5.51
C LYS A 57 -16.05 -3.93 4.94
N LEU A 58 -15.03 -4.33 4.17
CA LEU A 58 -14.10 -3.40 3.52
C LEU A 58 -14.79 -2.46 2.51
N LEU A 59 -15.81 -2.96 1.80
CA LEU A 59 -16.62 -2.16 0.88
C LEU A 59 -17.53 -1.18 1.66
N MET A 60 -18.13 -1.62 2.76
CA MET A 60 -19.00 -0.80 3.60
C MET A 60 -18.23 0.34 4.29
N GLU A 61 -17.03 0.06 4.79
CA GLU A 61 -16.08 1.05 5.33
C GLU A 61 -15.42 1.93 4.24
N LYS A 62 -15.78 1.75 2.96
CA LYS A 62 -15.22 2.46 1.79
C LYS A 62 -13.69 2.35 1.66
N VAL A 63 -13.12 1.27 2.18
CA VAL A 63 -11.70 0.92 2.03
C VAL A 63 -11.42 0.38 0.61
N ILE A 64 -12.43 -0.22 -0.03
CA ILE A 64 -12.40 -0.63 -1.44
C ILE A 64 -13.57 -0.03 -2.22
N ASN A 65 -13.34 0.18 -3.52
CA ASN A 65 -14.39 0.50 -4.50
C ASN A 65 -14.99 -0.79 -5.08
N HIS A 66 -16.16 -0.67 -5.72
CA HIS A 66 -16.83 -1.81 -6.38
C HIS A 66 -15.95 -2.53 -7.44
N GLU A 67 -15.07 -1.82 -8.15
CA GLU A 67 -14.12 -2.44 -9.09
C GLU A 67 -13.14 -3.39 -8.38
N VAL A 68 -12.52 -2.91 -7.29
CA VAL A 68 -11.59 -3.68 -6.46
C VAL A 68 -12.31 -4.82 -5.75
N TYR A 69 -13.52 -4.58 -5.25
CA TYR A 69 -14.40 -5.62 -4.73
C TYR A 69 -14.63 -6.71 -5.78
N ALA A 70 -15.03 -6.35 -7.00
CA ALA A 70 -15.30 -7.32 -8.07
C ALA A 70 -14.04 -8.10 -8.49
N GLU A 71 -12.88 -7.44 -8.61
CA GLU A 71 -11.61 -8.07 -8.97
C GLU A 71 -11.16 -9.10 -7.91
N ILE A 72 -11.32 -8.76 -6.63
CA ILE A 72 -11.01 -9.66 -5.52
C ILE A 72 -12.07 -10.77 -5.41
N HIS A 73 -13.36 -10.44 -5.53
CA HIS A 73 -14.45 -11.42 -5.48
C HIS A 73 -14.33 -12.47 -6.59
N SER A 74 -13.82 -12.07 -7.77
CA SER A 74 -13.59 -12.92 -8.95
C SER A 74 -12.47 -13.96 -8.78
N LYS A 75 -11.55 -13.84 -7.81
CA LYS A 75 -10.50 -14.85 -7.59
C LYS A 75 -11.12 -16.20 -7.19
N SER A 76 -10.65 -17.31 -7.77
CA SER A 76 -11.23 -18.63 -7.53
C SER A 76 -11.00 -19.21 -6.12
N THR A 77 -9.97 -18.75 -5.39
CA THR A 77 -9.62 -19.29 -4.07
C THR A 77 -9.55 -18.20 -3.00
N ASN A 78 -10.02 -18.53 -1.79
CA ASN A 78 -10.01 -17.62 -0.63
C ASN A 78 -8.61 -17.06 -0.33
N GLN A 79 -7.57 -17.90 -0.46
CA GLN A 79 -6.17 -17.49 -0.29
C GLN A 79 -5.77 -16.39 -1.28
N ALA A 80 -6.17 -16.51 -2.56
CA ALA A 80 -5.93 -15.48 -3.57
C ALA A 80 -6.74 -14.20 -3.31
N LYS A 81 -7.96 -14.31 -2.75
CA LYS A 81 -8.78 -13.17 -2.33
C LYS A 81 -8.09 -12.37 -1.22
N ILE A 82 -7.70 -13.03 -0.12
CA ILE A 82 -6.99 -12.39 1.00
C ILE A 82 -5.66 -11.78 0.53
N ARG A 83 -4.89 -12.49 -0.31
CA ARG A 83 -3.65 -11.95 -0.88
C ARG A 83 -3.89 -10.68 -1.70
N ALA A 84 -4.96 -10.61 -2.50
CA ALA A 84 -5.31 -9.41 -3.25
C ALA A 84 -5.79 -8.25 -2.35
N ILE A 85 -6.44 -8.54 -1.22
CA ILE A 85 -6.74 -7.54 -0.17
C ILE A 85 -5.42 -6.95 0.38
N TYR A 86 -4.42 -7.79 0.70
CA TYR A 86 -3.10 -7.31 1.11
C TYR A 86 -2.40 -6.47 0.05
N ASP A 87 -2.39 -6.94 -1.20
CA ASP A 87 -1.61 -6.35 -2.28
C ASP A 87 -2.30 -5.11 -2.90
N GLY A 88 -3.58 -4.86 -2.57
CA GLY A 88 -4.36 -3.68 -2.94
C GLY A 88 -4.70 -2.77 -1.74
N PRO A 89 -5.92 -2.84 -1.17
CA PRO A 89 -6.41 -1.89 -0.17
C PRO A 89 -5.57 -1.77 1.11
N LEU A 90 -4.99 -2.87 1.62
CA LEU A 90 -4.18 -2.81 2.84
C LEU A 90 -2.83 -2.14 2.61
N ARG A 91 -2.37 -2.02 1.36
CA ARG A 91 -1.18 -1.23 1.01
C ARG A 91 -1.48 0.27 0.98
N ALA A 92 -2.73 0.68 0.78
CA ALA A 92 -3.10 2.08 0.56
C ALA A 92 -3.06 2.93 1.85
N ALA A 93 -3.49 2.41 3.00
CA ALA A 93 -3.42 3.15 4.26
C ALA A 93 -3.32 2.25 5.50
N ARG A 94 -2.76 2.82 6.58
CA ARG A 94 -2.66 2.18 7.89
C ARG A 94 -4.04 1.79 8.46
N ALA A 95 -5.01 2.69 8.33
CA ALA A 95 -6.39 2.48 8.76
C ALA A 95 -7.05 1.26 8.08
N CYS A 96 -6.70 0.94 6.83
CA CYS A 96 -7.20 -0.25 6.15
C CYS A 96 -6.80 -1.54 6.88
N LYS A 97 -5.57 -1.57 7.42
CA LYS A 97 -5.02 -2.69 8.20
C LYS A 97 -5.71 -2.82 9.56
N ASP A 98 -5.97 -1.69 10.20
CA ASP A 98 -6.68 -1.63 11.48
C ASP A 98 -8.15 -2.11 11.32
N ILE A 99 -8.85 -1.65 10.27
CA ILE A 99 -10.20 -2.12 9.90
C ILE A 99 -10.20 -3.62 9.60
N PHE A 100 -9.26 -4.10 8.78
CA PHE A 100 -9.16 -5.53 8.45
C PHE A 100 -8.88 -6.40 9.68
N TYR A 101 -8.05 -5.94 10.62
CA TYR A 101 -7.86 -6.60 11.90
C TYR A 101 -9.14 -6.66 12.75
N ILE A 102 -9.90 -5.56 12.85
CA ILE A 102 -11.20 -5.54 13.54
C ILE A 102 -12.18 -6.53 12.90
N VAL A 103 -12.25 -6.52 11.56
CA VAL A 103 -13.13 -7.41 10.79
C VAL A 103 -12.76 -8.89 10.95
N LEU A 104 -11.47 -9.21 11.00
CA LEU A 104 -11.00 -10.56 11.36
C LEU A 104 -11.35 -10.93 12.80
N LYS A 105 -11.32 -9.98 13.74
CA LYS A 105 -11.68 -10.20 15.14
C LYS A 105 -13.18 -10.42 15.32
N ASP A 106 -14.01 -9.77 14.50
CA ASP A 106 -15.47 -10.00 14.45
C ASP A 106 -15.82 -11.38 13.86
N LEU A 107 -15.18 -11.76 12.76
CA LEU A 107 -15.55 -12.94 11.96
C LEU A 107 -14.83 -14.23 12.36
N GLU A 108 -13.53 -14.14 12.64
CA GLU A 108 -12.69 -15.26 13.08
C GLU A 108 -11.93 -14.91 14.38
N PRO A 109 -12.64 -14.59 15.49
CA PRO A 109 -12.01 -14.26 16.78
C PRO A 109 -11.08 -15.36 17.30
N TYR A 110 -11.39 -16.62 17.00
CA TYR A 110 -10.54 -17.76 17.35
C TYR A 110 -9.19 -17.71 16.62
N LEU A 111 -9.18 -17.35 15.33
CA LEU A 111 -7.94 -17.21 14.55
C LEU A 111 -7.10 -16.05 15.06
N ILE A 112 -7.71 -14.89 15.34
CA ILE A 112 -7.00 -13.76 15.94
C ILE A 112 -6.41 -14.16 17.30
N ARG A 113 -7.15 -14.86 18.16
CA ARG A 113 -6.64 -15.28 19.48
C ARG A 113 -5.51 -16.31 19.40
N ASP A 114 -5.56 -17.22 18.43
CA ASP A 114 -4.50 -18.19 18.15
C ASP A 114 -3.20 -17.49 17.70
N LEU A 115 -3.35 -16.46 16.85
CA LEU A 115 -2.24 -15.67 16.32
C LEU A 115 -1.70 -14.60 17.31
N GLU A 116 -2.52 -14.10 18.23
CA GLU A 116 -2.09 -13.21 19.32
C GLU A 116 -1.34 -13.95 20.43
N GLY A 117 -1.56 -15.26 20.58
CA GLY A 117 -0.90 -16.11 21.57
C GLY A 117 0.48 -16.65 21.16
N ASN A 118 1.01 -16.27 19.97
CA ASN A 118 2.16 -16.90 19.32
C ASN A 118 3.21 -15.92 18.75
#